data_AF-A0A270NJD8-F1
#
_entry.id   AF-A0A270NJD8-F1
#
_cell.length_a   1.000
_cell.length_b   1.000
_cell.length_c   1.000
_cell.angle_alpha   90.00
_cell.angle_beta   90.00
_cell.angle_gamma   90.00
#
_symmetry.space_group_name_H-M   'P 1'
#
loop_
_entity.id
_entity.type
_entity.pdbx_description
1 polymer ?
#
loop_
_entity_poly.entity_id
_entity_poly.type
_entity_poly.pdbx_seq_one_letter_code
_entity_poly.pdbx_strand_id
1 'polypeptide(L)'
;MPPQVLKNVNIQGTNQLGSSTLSAHIRTAAESLQAFQGVRKADRNSLAAVMKGANNIVSDLSLKLKDARSCSRSQHLALKEMFKSAQNIRSVGDDTTLRLKGGQIKPQASGSMLKNLLGIGKAGRNAQVTALAERSGGATTRTQLREAYRQAKAEDVAVTDVTFAKNDRPLQQAIRDLLTFTHLPDRRDKMEAAIRAQVTEEYQDIRAALLRSVGSNGSQSGLTSSFEAFCRLVKEDHSDVMQSQTDNLRGRLSSLEYEAKRLQHEAAVTQRRAAVAELLDGYRKPPLREVKRMTAELKVLKGGQAFDIVWSTNKGCRALTEMSRGARSSLSGDTIISEIKKRHGDDAFNGGAKAVGQDVKYYASALTPSDVDHIASINHGLSLVRYLEGAPSHTTYRQAMHSSGIIGLLKSMAGTGEVIRPEQFMATADRREDTLKYPVSSYGGLDKVQFKISGFSGMWVNSPYNYAGEGPEYIYTNSSAFRVVSFTMGNGAYQVELEEVPASKEALSSARVLGL
;
A
#
# COMPACT_ATOMS: atom_id res chain seq x y z
N MET A 1 26.63 -4.31 -56.70
CA MET A 1 25.54 -5.06 -56.02
C MET A 1 24.51 -4.05 -55.56
N PRO A 2 23.22 -4.24 -55.85
CA PRO A 2 22.20 -3.25 -55.50
C PRO A 2 21.93 -3.27 -53.98
N PRO A 3 21.50 -2.14 -53.37
CA PRO A 3 21.19 -2.08 -51.95
C PRO A 3 19.92 -2.90 -51.70
N GLN A 4 20.01 -3.92 -50.85
CA GLN A 4 18.82 -4.61 -50.39
C GLN A 4 18.01 -3.65 -49.50
N VAL A 5 16.85 -3.28 -50.00
CA VAL A 5 15.80 -2.58 -49.28
C VAL A 5 15.43 -3.42 -48.06
N LEU A 6 15.79 -2.95 -46.87
CA LEU A 6 15.31 -3.44 -45.59
C LEU A 6 13.78 -3.37 -45.60
N LYS A 7 13.14 -4.52 -45.83
CA LYS A 7 11.70 -4.64 -45.67
C LYS A 7 11.41 -4.46 -44.18
N ASN A 8 10.61 -3.44 -43.85
CA ASN A 8 9.95 -3.34 -42.56
C ASN A 8 9.19 -4.64 -42.29
N VAL A 9 9.81 -5.54 -41.54
CA VAL A 9 9.18 -6.77 -41.09
C VAL A 9 8.17 -6.37 -40.03
N ASN A 10 6.92 -6.26 -40.47
CA ASN A 10 5.78 -5.95 -39.62
C ASN A 10 5.42 -7.17 -38.74
N ILE A 11 6.24 -7.44 -37.72
CA ILE A 11 5.91 -8.36 -36.59
C ILE A 11 5.07 -7.61 -35.54
N GLN A 12 4.26 -6.62 -35.93
CA GLN A 12 3.31 -6.00 -35.01
C GLN A 12 1.97 -6.76 -34.95
N GLY A 13 1.62 -7.53 -35.98
CA GLY A 13 0.26 -8.07 -36.15
C GLY A 13 -0.21 -9.08 -35.10
N THR A 14 0.66 -9.97 -34.61
CA THR A 14 0.25 -11.06 -33.70
C THR A 14 0.35 -10.71 -32.22
N ASN A 15 1.31 -9.86 -31.83
CA ASN A 15 1.44 -9.39 -30.43
C ASN A 15 0.50 -8.22 -30.08
N GLN A 16 0.04 -7.43 -31.07
CA GLN A 16 -0.92 -6.34 -30.82
C GLN A 16 -2.32 -6.84 -30.45
N LEU A 17 -2.76 -8.00 -30.97
CA LEU A 17 -4.06 -8.59 -30.64
C LEU A 17 -4.13 -9.10 -29.19
N GLY A 18 -3.04 -9.71 -28.69
CA GLY A 18 -2.94 -10.13 -27.27
C GLY A 18 -2.80 -8.95 -26.31
N SER A 19 -1.99 -7.95 -26.68
CA SER A 19 -1.77 -6.75 -25.85
C SER A 19 -3.02 -5.88 -25.74
N SER A 20 -3.77 -5.68 -26.83
CA SER A 20 -5.00 -4.85 -26.81
C SER A 20 -6.12 -5.48 -25.97
N THR A 21 -6.28 -6.80 -26.07
CA THR A 21 -7.26 -7.57 -25.28
C THR A 21 -6.90 -7.54 -23.79
N LEU A 22 -5.63 -7.73 -23.43
CA LEU A 22 -5.19 -7.69 -22.04
C LEU A 22 -5.27 -6.28 -21.43
N SER A 23 -4.91 -5.24 -22.19
CA SER A 23 -5.10 -3.85 -21.77
C SER A 23 -6.58 -3.52 -21.53
N ALA A 24 -7.49 -4.04 -22.36
CA ALA A 24 -8.93 -3.89 -22.13
C ALA A 24 -9.36 -4.59 -20.82
N HIS A 25 -8.87 -5.81 -20.54
CA HIS A 25 -9.17 -6.51 -19.29
C HIS A 25 -8.64 -5.80 -18.04
N ILE A 26 -7.42 -5.25 -18.09
CA ILE A 26 -6.85 -4.44 -16.98
C ILE A 26 -7.73 -3.22 -16.73
N ARG A 27 -8.12 -2.50 -17.78
CA ARG A 27 -9.00 -1.34 -17.66
C ARG A 27 -10.35 -1.72 -17.04
N THR A 28 -11.00 -2.77 -17.55
CA THR A 28 -12.27 -3.26 -17.00
C THR A 28 -12.14 -3.68 -15.52
N ALA A 29 -11.03 -4.31 -15.13
CA ALA A 29 -10.77 -4.68 -13.74
C ALA A 29 -10.57 -3.45 -12.83
N ALA A 30 -9.83 -2.44 -13.31
CA ALA A 30 -9.63 -1.18 -12.59
C ALA A 30 -10.95 -0.40 -12.43
N GLU A 31 -11.75 -0.30 -13.49
CA GLU A 31 -13.09 0.30 -13.47
C GLU A 31 -14.01 -0.44 -12.50
N SER A 32 -13.97 -1.78 -12.49
CA SER A 32 -14.75 -2.59 -11.55
C SER A 32 -14.35 -2.35 -10.09
N LEU A 33 -13.05 -2.23 -9.81
CA LEU A 33 -12.56 -1.92 -8.46
C LEU A 33 -12.98 -0.52 -8.03
N GLN A 34 -12.87 0.47 -8.91
CA GLN A 34 -13.29 1.85 -8.64
C GLN A 34 -14.80 1.95 -8.41
N ALA A 35 -15.61 1.29 -9.26
CA ALA A 35 -17.05 1.22 -9.10
C ALA A 35 -17.42 0.58 -7.75
N PHE A 36 -16.76 -0.52 -7.38
CA PHE A 36 -17.00 -1.18 -6.10
C PHE A 36 -16.61 -0.30 -4.90
N GLN A 37 -15.55 0.50 -4.98
CA GLN A 37 -15.21 1.48 -3.93
C GLN A 37 -16.30 2.53 -3.75
N GLY A 38 -16.91 2.99 -4.86
CA GLY A 38 -18.09 3.86 -4.83
C GLY A 38 -19.27 3.21 -4.12
N VAL A 39 -19.59 1.96 -4.47
CA VAL A 39 -20.65 1.17 -3.82
C VAL A 39 -20.37 0.98 -2.34
N ARG A 40 -19.15 0.61 -1.94
CA ARG A 40 -18.74 0.43 -0.54
C ARG A 40 -18.99 1.69 0.30
N LYS A 41 -18.68 2.88 -0.25
CA LYS A 41 -18.92 4.15 0.44
C LYS A 41 -20.41 4.44 0.60
N ALA A 42 -21.18 4.28 -0.47
CA ALA A 42 -22.63 4.47 -0.43
C ALA A 42 -23.29 3.51 0.57
N ASP A 43 -22.89 2.24 0.54
CA ASP A 43 -23.45 1.20 1.38
C ASP A 43 -23.10 1.38 2.88
N ARG A 44 -21.90 1.87 3.19
CA ARG A 44 -21.53 2.28 4.56
C ARG A 44 -22.44 3.39 5.10
N ASN A 45 -22.81 4.36 4.26
CA ASN A 45 -23.73 5.42 4.64
C ASN A 45 -25.15 4.87 4.88
N SER A 46 -25.60 3.95 4.03
CA SER A 46 -26.88 3.25 4.21
C SER A 46 -26.91 2.46 5.52
N LEU A 47 -25.85 1.69 5.83
CA LEU A 47 -25.75 0.97 7.11
C LEU A 47 -25.87 1.93 8.31
N ALA A 48 -25.15 3.07 8.27
CA ALA A 48 -25.22 4.06 9.34
C ALA A 48 -26.65 4.63 9.53
N ALA A 49 -27.37 4.87 8.43
CA ALA A 49 -28.76 5.33 8.47
C ALA A 49 -29.71 4.27 9.06
N VAL A 50 -29.57 3.01 8.63
CA VAL A 50 -30.38 1.88 9.15
C VAL A 50 -30.11 1.67 10.64
N MET A 51 -28.85 1.69 11.07
CA MET A 51 -28.48 1.61 12.50
C MET A 51 -29.09 2.73 13.33
N LYS A 52 -29.10 3.96 12.81
CA LYS A 52 -29.75 5.10 13.48
C LYS A 52 -31.25 4.86 13.63
N GLY A 53 -31.91 4.38 12.58
CA GLY A 53 -33.33 4.01 12.61
C GLY A 53 -33.62 2.91 13.64
N ALA A 54 -32.78 1.87 13.67
CA ALA A 54 -32.92 0.76 14.60
C ALA A 54 -32.70 1.18 16.06
N ASN A 55 -31.72 2.04 16.33
CA ASN A 55 -31.50 2.61 17.66
C ASN A 55 -32.69 3.45 18.16
N ASN A 56 -33.37 4.17 17.26
CA ASN A 56 -34.59 4.89 17.60
C ASN A 56 -35.73 3.93 18.00
N ILE A 57 -35.90 2.82 17.27
CA ILE A 57 -36.88 1.77 17.59
C ILE A 57 -36.59 1.16 18.97
N VAL A 58 -35.33 0.86 19.26
CA VAL A 58 -34.90 0.31 20.55
C VAL A 58 -35.12 1.31 21.69
N SER A 59 -34.89 2.60 21.44
CA SER A 59 -35.13 3.66 22.42
C SER A 59 -36.63 3.81 22.74
N ASP A 60 -37.49 3.78 21.72
CA ASP A 60 -38.95 3.80 21.89
C ASP A 60 -39.44 2.56 22.66
N LEU A 61 -38.96 1.37 22.31
CA LEU A 61 -39.29 0.14 23.03
C LEU A 61 -38.85 0.21 24.50
N SER A 62 -37.65 0.76 24.76
CA SER A 62 -37.15 0.97 26.11
C SER A 62 -38.07 1.89 26.92
N LEU A 63 -38.55 2.99 26.34
CA LEU A 63 -39.51 3.91 26.98
C LEU A 63 -40.84 3.20 27.29
N LYS A 64 -41.43 2.49 26.31
CA LYS A 64 -42.66 1.72 26.52
C LYS A 64 -42.55 0.68 27.63
N LEU A 65 -41.40 -0.01 27.69
CA LEU A 65 -41.09 -0.95 28.79
C LEU A 65 -40.97 -0.24 30.14
N LYS A 66 -40.43 0.99 30.17
CA LYS A 66 -40.37 1.81 31.39
C LYS A 66 -41.76 2.10 31.93
N ASP A 67 -42.63 2.57 31.04
CA ASP A 67 -43.96 3.06 31.39
C ASP A 67 -44.85 1.90 31.85
N ALA A 68 -44.85 0.79 31.10
CA ALA A 68 -45.59 -0.42 31.44
C ALA A 68 -45.17 -1.01 32.80
N ARG A 69 -43.90 -0.90 33.16
CA ARG A 69 -43.35 -1.47 34.40
C ARG A 69 -43.37 -0.52 35.59
N SER A 70 -43.73 0.75 35.42
CA SER A 70 -43.63 1.77 36.47
C SER A 70 -44.29 1.35 37.78
N CYS A 71 -45.50 0.79 37.71
CA CYS A 71 -46.26 0.31 38.86
C CYS A 71 -45.69 -1.00 39.44
N SER A 72 -45.56 -2.06 38.63
CA SER A 72 -45.06 -3.39 39.07
C SER A 72 -43.64 -3.30 39.65
N ARG A 73 -42.77 -2.49 39.04
CA ARG A 73 -41.40 -2.28 39.48
C ARG A 73 -41.32 -1.59 40.83
N SER A 74 -42.18 -0.60 41.08
CA SER A 74 -42.22 0.10 42.38
C SER A 74 -42.57 -0.87 43.51
N GLN A 75 -43.54 -1.75 43.29
CA GLN A 75 -43.96 -2.79 44.23
C GLN A 75 -42.87 -3.86 44.43
N HIS A 76 -42.30 -4.36 43.33
CA HIS A 76 -41.18 -5.31 43.36
C HIS A 76 -39.97 -4.76 44.14
N LEU A 77 -39.55 -3.52 43.90
CA LEU A 77 -38.43 -2.89 44.61
C LEU A 77 -38.73 -2.67 46.10
N ALA A 78 -39.95 -2.23 46.43
CA ALA A 78 -40.37 -2.07 47.82
C ALA A 78 -40.34 -3.41 48.58
N LEU A 79 -40.88 -4.48 47.97
CA LEU A 79 -40.86 -5.84 48.53
C LEU A 79 -39.45 -6.41 48.64
N LYS A 80 -38.56 -6.11 47.69
CA LYS A 80 -37.14 -6.52 47.73
C LYS A 80 -36.42 -5.93 48.96
N GLU A 81 -36.60 -4.64 49.22
CA GLU A 81 -35.99 -3.98 50.37
C GLU A 81 -36.61 -4.44 51.70
N MET A 82 -37.93 -4.66 51.73
CA MET A 82 -38.59 -5.27 52.89
C MET A 82 -38.05 -6.69 53.16
N PHE A 83 -37.95 -7.53 52.13
CA PHE A 83 -37.42 -8.88 52.27
C PHE A 83 -35.97 -8.88 52.78
N LYS A 84 -35.08 -8.05 52.21
CA LYS A 84 -33.71 -7.88 52.72
C LYS A 84 -33.68 -7.44 54.19
N SER A 85 -34.53 -6.48 54.56
CA SER A 85 -34.64 -6.02 55.95
C SER A 85 -35.07 -7.15 56.89
N ALA A 86 -36.01 -8.00 56.46
CA ALA A 86 -36.45 -9.17 57.22
C ALA A 86 -35.38 -10.27 57.33
N GLN A 87 -34.51 -10.44 56.31
CA GLN A 87 -33.40 -11.39 56.33
C GLN A 87 -32.33 -11.03 57.36
N ASN A 88 -32.16 -9.74 57.67
CA ASN A 88 -31.17 -9.29 58.65
C ASN A 88 -31.53 -9.64 60.11
N ILE A 89 -32.73 -10.15 60.36
CA ILE A 89 -33.21 -10.52 61.70
C ILE A 89 -32.86 -11.99 61.99
N ARG A 90 -31.62 -12.26 62.41
CA ARG A 90 -31.10 -13.64 62.59
C ARG A 90 -31.74 -14.43 63.74
N SER A 91 -32.42 -13.77 64.67
CA SER A 91 -32.85 -14.36 65.95
C SER A 91 -34.25 -15.00 65.94
N VAL A 92 -34.91 -15.09 64.78
CA VAL A 92 -36.33 -15.49 64.72
C VAL A 92 -36.61 -16.37 63.49
N GLY A 93 -37.44 -17.39 63.67
CA GLY A 93 -37.82 -18.35 62.63
C GLY A 93 -38.65 -17.73 61.50
N ASP A 94 -38.61 -18.34 60.32
CA ASP A 94 -39.12 -17.77 59.06
C ASP A 94 -40.64 -17.48 59.07
N ASP A 95 -41.41 -18.24 59.84
CA ASP A 95 -42.87 -18.08 59.96
C ASP A 95 -43.30 -17.22 61.15
N THR A 96 -42.35 -16.58 61.83
CA THR A 96 -42.70 -15.67 62.93
C THR A 96 -43.27 -14.37 62.37
N THR A 97 -44.39 -13.93 62.94
CA THR A 97 -45.02 -12.66 62.57
C THR A 97 -44.07 -11.48 62.83
N LEU A 98 -43.95 -10.63 61.83
CA LEU A 98 -43.14 -9.42 61.80
C LEU A 98 -44.04 -8.19 61.87
N ARG A 99 -43.45 -7.05 62.23
CA ARG A 99 -44.13 -5.76 62.33
C ARG A 99 -43.24 -4.63 61.83
N LEU A 100 -43.86 -3.53 61.43
CA LEU A 100 -43.18 -2.31 61.02
C LEU A 100 -43.03 -1.34 62.21
N LYS A 101 -41.82 -1.16 62.74
CA LYS A 101 -41.54 -0.22 63.86
C LYS A 101 -40.54 0.84 63.42
N GLY A 102 -41.00 2.10 63.28
CA GLY A 102 -40.15 3.23 62.89
C GLY A 102 -39.50 3.04 61.51
N GLY A 103 -40.24 2.46 60.56
CA GLY A 103 -39.73 2.14 59.21
C GLY A 103 -38.88 0.87 59.12
N GLN A 104 -38.58 0.20 60.24
CA GLN A 104 -37.80 -1.05 60.26
C GLN A 104 -38.68 -2.27 60.50
N ILE A 105 -38.34 -3.39 59.86
CA ILE A 105 -38.98 -4.69 60.13
C ILE A 105 -38.40 -5.26 61.42
N LYS A 106 -39.29 -5.66 62.35
CA LYS A 106 -38.93 -6.27 63.63
C LYS A 106 -39.88 -7.43 63.95
N PRO A 107 -39.52 -8.34 64.87
CA PRO A 107 -40.44 -9.38 65.33
C PRO A 107 -41.66 -8.78 66.02
N GLN A 108 -42.84 -9.41 65.88
CA GLN A 108 -44.06 -9.00 66.57
C GLN A 108 -43.88 -9.06 68.09
N ALA A 109 -43.18 -10.07 68.62
CA ALA A 109 -42.88 -10.17 70.04
C ALA A 109 -42.01 -8.99 70.52
N SER A 110 -42.24 -8.53 71.74
CA SER A 110 -41.32 -7.61 72.41
C SER A 110 -40.05 -8.37 72.82
N GLY A 111 -38.90 -7.72 72.78
CA GLY A 111 -37.67 -8.27 73.38
C GLY A 111 -37.72 -8.36 74.91
N SER A 112 -38.76 -7.82 75.55
CA SER A 112 -39.00 -7.91 76.99
C SER A 112 -40.10 -8.94 77.28
N MET A 113 -39.74 -9.98 78.04
CA MET A 113 -40.63 -11.05 78.49
C MET A 113 -41.83 -10.52 79.30
N LEU A 114 -41.58 -9.59 80.24
CA LEU A 114 -42.61 -8.92 81.03
C LEU A 114 -43.66 -8.19 80.16
N LYS A 115 -43.22 -7.52 79.08
CA LYS A 115 -44.14 -6.85 78.13
C LYS A 115 -44.97 -7.81 77.27
N ASN A 116 -44.48 -9.03 77.08
CA ASN A 116 -45.23 -10.09 76.41
C ASN A 116 -46.23 -10.74 77.38
N LEU A 117 -45.83 -11.00 78.62
CA LEU A 117 -46.65 -11.62 79.67
C LEU A 117 -47.83 -10.73 80.09
N LEU A 118 -47.60 -9.44 80.32
CA LEU A 118 -48.62 -8.49 80.77
C LEU A 118 -49.42 -7.87 79.60
N GLY A 119 -49.18 -8.29 78.35
CA GLY A 119 -49.86 -7.75 77.17
C GLY A 119 -49.58 -6.26 76.89
N ILE A 120 -48.65 -5.63 77.60
CA ILE A 120 -48.38 -4.20 77.54
C ILE A 120 -47.96 -3.80 76.11
N GLY A 121 -48.72 -2.92 75.49
CA GLY A 121 -48.50 -2.44 74.11
C GLY A 121 -48.91 -3.41 73.01
N LYS A 122 -49.63 -4.49 73.30
CA LYS A 122 -50.11 -5.49 72.32
C LYS A 122 -50.93 -4.85 71.18
N ALA A 123 -51.85 -3.93 71.50
CA ALA A 123 -52.65 -3.21 70.51
C ALA A 123 -51.77 -2.44 69.50
N GLY A 124 -50.76 -1.69 69.98
CA GLY A 124 -49.82 -0.97 69.11
C GLY A 124 -48.93 -1.90 68.28
N ARG A 125 -48.59 -3.09 68.78
CA ARG A 125 -47.85 -4.09 68.00
C ARG A 125 -48.71 -4.70 66.90
N ASN A 126 -49.98 -4.97 67.18
CA ASN A 126 -50.93 -5.46 66.18
C ASN A 126 -51.17 -4.42 65.08
N ALA A 127 -51.33 -3.15 65.42
CA ALA A 127 -51.40 -2.07 64.43
C ALA A 127 -50.15 -2.00 63.53
N GLN A 128 -48.96 -2.27 64.09
CA GLN A 128 -47.70 -2.34 63.33
C GLN A 128 -47.58 -3.60 62.45
N VAL A 129 -48.26 -4.69 62.78
CA VAL A 129 -48.40 -5.88 61.92
C VAL A 129 -49.36 -5.57 60.77
N THR A 130 -50.50 -4.94 61.06
CA THR A 130 -51.46 -4.49 60.03
C THR A 130 -50.80 -3.52 59.05
N ALA A 131 -50.05 -2.53 59.55
CA ALA A 131 -49.31 -1.59 58.69
C ALA A 131 -48.23 -2.27 57.82
N LEU A 132 -47.63 -3.39 58.30
CA LEU A 132 -46.73 -4.19 57.48
C LEU A 132 -47.53 -4.93 56.39
N ALA A 133 -48.63 -5.59 56.76
CA ALA A 133 -49.50 -6.33 55.85
C ALA A 133 -50.06 -5.41 54.74
N GLU A 134 -50.56 -4.22 55.08
CA GLU A 134 -51.04 -3.24 54.10
C GLU A 134 -49.97 -2.83 53.10
N ARG A 135 -48.72 -2.68 53.57
CA ARG A 135 -47.60 -2.25 52.73
C ARG A 135 -46.98 -3.37 51.89
N SER A 136 -47.17 -4.63 52.30
CA SER A 136 -46.59 -5.81 51.66
C SER A 136 -47.61 -6.64 50.87
N GLY A 137 -48.87 -6.19 50.77
CA GLY A 137 -49.92 -6.95 50.08
C GLY A 137 -50.43 -8.17 50.87
N GLY A 138 -50.39 -8.11 52.21
CA GLY A 138 -50.88 -9.14 53.13
C GLY A 138 -49.79 -9.98 53.79
N ALA A 139 -48.52 -9.78 53.45
CA ALA A 139 -47.41 -10.56 53.99
C ALA A 139 -46.95 -10.07 55.38
N THR A 140 -46.97 -10.97 56.37
CA THR A 140 -46.58 -10.67 57.76
C THR A 140 -45.40 -11.50 58.26
N THR A 141 -44.99 -12.55 57.56
CA THR A 141 -43.84 -13.39 57.93
C THR A 141 -42.70 -13.28 56.89
N ARG A 142 -41.52 -13.83 57.18
CA ARG A 142 -40.41 -13.85 56.22
C ARG A 142 -40.74 -14.74 55.01
N THR A 143 -41.37 -15.89 55.25
CA THR A 143 -41.86 -16.79 54.19
C THR A 143 -42.85 -16.08 53.28
N GLN A 144 -43.85 -15.40 53.86
CA GLN A 144 -44.85 -14.65 53.09
C GLN A 144 -44.23 -13.48 52.32
N LEU A 145 -43.26 -12.76 52.91
CA LEU A 145 -42.53 -11.69 52.21
C LEU A 145 -41.69 -12.22 51.05
N ARG A 146 -41.10 -13.42 51.19
CA ARG A 146 -40.35 -14.10 50.12
C ARG A 146 -41.28 -14.50 48.97
N GLU A 147 -42.45 -15.05 49.30
CA GLU A 147 -43.48 -15.43 48.33
C GLU A 147 -44.00 -14.20 47.58
N ALA A 148 -44.38 -13.14 48.30
CA ALA A 148 -44.83 -11.88 47.73
C ALA A 148 -43.75 -11.23 46.84
N TYR A 149 -42.49 -11.25 47.27
CA TYR A 149 -41.37 -10.79 46.43
C TYR A 149 -41.22 -11.62 45.15
N ARG A 150 -41.34 -12.96 45.22
CA ARG A 150 -41.29 -13.83 44.05
C ARG A 150 -42.44 -13.56 43.08
N GLN A 151 -43.66 -13.40 43.58
CA GLN A 151 -44.84 -13.08 42.78
C GLN A 151 -44.68 -11.73 42.09
N ALA A 152 -44.33 -10.67 42.82
CA ALA A 152 -44.10 -9.34 42.25
C ALA A 152 -42.96 -9.34 41.21
N LYS A 153 -41.92 -10.16 41.41
CA LYS A 153 -40.86 -10.35 40.41
C LYS A 153 -41.38 -11.07 39.16
N ALA A 154 -42.20 -12.10 39.31
CA ALA A 154 -42.79 -12.83 38.19
C ALA A 154 -43.75 -11.94 37.39
N GLU A 155 -44.55 -11.11 38.05
CA GLU A 155 -45.42 -10.12 37.42
C GLU A 155 -44.63 -9.06 36.65
N ASP A 156 -43.54 -8.53 37.21
CA ASP A 156 -42.66 -7.58 36.51
C ASP A 156 -42.04 -8.19 35.23
N VAL A 157 -41.66 -9.48 35.28
CA VAL A 157 -41.19 -10.23 34.10
C VAL A 157 -42.32 -10.45 33.09
N ALA A 158 -43.52 -10.84 33.54
CA ALA A 158 -44.66 -11.07 32.66
C ALA A 158 -45.11 -9.79 31.94
N VAL A 159 -45.17 -8.66 32.65
CA VAL A 159 -45.46 -7.33 32.06
C VAL A 159 -44.40 -6.96 31.02
N THR A 160 -43.12 -7.23 31.31
CA THR A 160 -42.02 -7.03 30.35
C THR A 160 -42.26 -7.87 29.10
N ASP A 161 -42.51 -9.18 29.25
CA ASP A 161 -42.63 -10.10 28.13
C ASP A 161 -43.84 -9.79 27.24
N VAL A 162 -44.99 -9.48 27.84
CA VAL A 162 -46.20 -9.06 27.10
C VAL A 162 -45.97 -7.75 26.35
N THR A 163 -45.30 -6.77 26.99
CA THR A 163 -45.02 -5.48 26.36
C THR A 163 -44.03 -5.63 25.20
N PHE A 164 -43.02 -6.51 25.36
CA PHE A 164 -42.05 -6.82 24.32
C PHE A 164 -42.74 -7.51 23.13
N ALA A 165 -43.51 -8.57 23.38
CA ALA A 165 -44.25 -9.30 22.34
C ALA A 165 -45.25 -8.44 21.56
N LYS A 166 -45.84 -7.42 22.20
CA LYS A 166 -46.75 -6.47 21.52
C LYS A 166 -46.03 -5.47 20.61
N ASN A 167 -44.74 -5.24 20.82
CA ASN A 167 -43.96 -4.19 20.16
C ASN A 167 -42.75 -4.74 19.40
N ASP A 168 -42.71 -6.04 19.09
CA ASP A 168 -41.52 -6.69 18.57
C ASP A 168 -41.30 -6.57 17.06
N ARG A 169 -42.37 -6.50 16.28
CA ARG A 169 -42.27 -6.47 14.80
C ARG A 169 -41.33 -5.39 14.27
N PRO A 170 -41.35 -4.13 14.76
CA PRO A 170 -40.39 -3.12 14.31
C PRO A 170 -38.94 -3.50 14.61
N LEU A 171 -38.68 -4.15 15.75
CA LEU A 171 -37.34 -4.60 16.12
C LEU A 171 -36.88 -5.78 15.25
N GLN A 172 -37.76 -6.75 14.99
CA GLN A 172 -37.46 -7.85 14.07
C GLN A 172 -37.13 -7.36 12.66
N GLN A 173 -37.91 -6.39 12.16
CA GLN A 173 -37.64 -5.78 10.86
C GLN A 173 -36.31 -5.02 10.87
N ALA A 174 -36.00 -4.27 11.93
CA ALA A 174 -34.73 -3.55 12.04
C ALA A 174 -33.51 -4.50 12.09
N ILE A 175 -33.60 -5.61 12.83
CA ILE A 175 -32.58 -6.67 12.86
C ILE A 175 -32.41 -7.27 11.47
N ARG A 176 -33.53 -7.53 10.78
CA ARG A 176 -33.53 -8.04 9.40
C ARG A 176 -32.81 -7.10 8.45
N ASP A 177 -33.17 -5.82 8.47
CA ASP A 177 -32.57 -4.80 7.61
C ASP A 177 -31.06 -4.68 7.88
N LEU A 178 -30.64 -4.75 9.14
CA LEU A 178 -29.22 -4.75 9.52
C LEU A 178 -28.49 -5.99 9.01
N LEU A 179 -29.07 -7.17 9.13
CA LEU A 179 -28.45 -8.42 8.65
C LEU A 179 -28.29 -8.45 7.13
N THR A 180 -29.04 -7.66 6.35
CA THR A 180 -28.75 -7.56 4.90
C THR A 180 -27.35 -7.01 4.60
N PHE A 181 -26.73 -6.27 5.54
CA PHE A 181 -25.40 -5.70 5.39
C PHE A 181 -24.27 -6.67 5.70
N THR A 182 -24.53 -7.88 6.20
CA THR A 182 -23.52 -8.95 6.32
C THR A 182 -23.25 -9.64 4.97
N HIS A 183 -23.83 -9.13 3.89
CA HIS A 183 -23.69 -9.64 2.53
C HIS A 183 -23.38 -8.52 1.53
N LEU A 184 -22.78 -8.90 0.41
CA LEU A 184 -22.57 -7.99 -0.71
C LEU A 184 -23.90 -7.47 -1.28
N PRO A 185 -23.97 -6.20 -1.75
CA PRO A 185 -25.21 -5.60 -2.22
C PRO A 185 -25.93 -6.39 -3.32
N ASP A 186 -25.17 -6.96 -4.26
CA ASP A 186 -25.68 -7.78 -5.38
C ASP A 186 -26.16 -9.18 -4.97
N ARG A 187 -25.94 -9.58 -3.71
CA ARG A 187 -26.32 -10.88 -3.16
C ARG A 187 -27.45 -10.83 -2.13
N ARG A 188 -27.87 -9.63 -1.71
CA ARG A 188 -28.89 -9.47 -0.65
C ARG A 188 -30.19 -10.18 -0.97
N ASP A 189 -30.71 -9.99 -2.18
CA ASP A 189 -31.98 -10.61 -2.61
C ASP A 189 -31.91 -12.14 -2.61
N LYS A 190 -30.73 -12.70 -2.91
CA LYS A 190 -30.49 -14.15 -2.94
C LYS A 190 -30.35 -14.75 -1.54
N MET A 191 -30.08 -13.92 -0.53
CA MET A 191 -29.87 -14.36 0.86
C MET A 191 -31.13 -14.19 1.71
N GLU A 192 -32.26 -13.80 1.14
CA GLU A 192 -33.47 -13.46 1.90
C GLU A 192 -33.91 -14.58 2.86
N ALA A 193 -33.88 -15.83 2.42
CA ALA A 193 -34.26 -16.98 3.25
C ALA A 193 -33.29 -17.22 4.42
N ALA A 194 -31.98 -17.08 4.17
CA ALA A 194 -30.95 -17.22 5.21
C ALA A 194 -31.04 -16.10 6.24
N ILE A 195 -31.26 -14.86 5.78
CA ILE A 195 -31.46 -13.69 6.64
C ILE A 195 -32.68 -13.91 7.55
N ARG A 196 -33.80 -14.40 7.01
CA ARG A 196 -35.01 -14.69 7.84
C ARG A 196 -34.73 -15.71 8.95
N ALA A 197 -33.95 -16.75 8.64
CA ALA A 197 -33.57 -17.74 9.64
C ALA A 197 -32.69 -17.11 10.75
N GLN A 198 -31.67 -16.36 10.36
CA GLN A 198 -30.76 -15.70 11.30
C GLN A 198 -31.45 -14.64 12.17
N VAL A 199 -32.38 -13.87 11.60
CA VAL A 199 -33.23 -12.93 12.37
C VAL A 199 -33.93 -13.64 13.52
N THR A 200 -34.41 -14.86 13.30
CA THR A 200 -35.16 -15.62 14.31
C THR A 200 -34.26 -15.95 15.51
N GLU A 201 -33.03 -16.37 15.25
CA GLU A 201 -32.04 -16.71 16.29
C GLU A 201 -31.55 -15.46 17.04
N GLU A 202 -31.07 -14.44 16.32
CA GLU A 202 -30.57 -13.19 16.90
C GLU A 202 -31.64 -12.46 17.73
N TYR A 203 -32.89 -12.48 17.24
CA TYR A 203 -34.02 -11.91 17.97
C TYR A 203 -34.32 -12.67 19.26
N GLN A 204 -34.22 -14.00 19.25
CA GLN A 204 -34.39 -14.82 20.46
C GLN A 204 -33.29 -14.53 21.48
N ASP A 205 -32.04 -14.37 21.05
CA ASP A 205 -30.91 -14.06 21.93
C ASP A 205 -31.02 -12.67 22.55
N ILE A 206 -31.38 -11.65 21.76
CA ILE A 206 -31.63 -10.29 22.26
C ILE A 206 -32.79 -10.30 23.27
N ARG A 207 -33.90 -11.00 22.98
CA ARG A 207 -35.03 -11.14 23.90
C ARG A 207 -34.62 -11.87 25.18
N ALA A 208 -33.86 -12.95 25.09
CA ALA A 208 -33.38 -13.72 26.25
C ALA A 208 -32.41 -12.91 27.12
N ALA A 209 -31.49 -12.15 26.51
CA ALA A 209 -30.61 -11.23 27.21
C ALA A 209 -31.42 -10.14 27.96
N LEU A 210 -32.47 -9.62 27.34
CA LEU A 210 -33.36 -8.65 27.96
C LEU A 210 -34.07 -9.23 29.20
N LEU A 211 -34.74 -10.38 29.06
CA LEU A 211 -35.46 -11.03 30.16
C LEU A 211 -34.50 -11.38 31.33
N ARG A 212 -33.25 -11.77 31.03
CA ARG A 212 -32.20 -11.97 32.04
C ARG A 212 -31.79 -10.69 32.75
N SER A 213 -31.68 -9.55 32.05
CA SER A 213 -31.31 -8.27 32.67
C SER A 213 -32.40 -7.73 33.61
N VAL A 214 -33.67 -7.98 33.29
CA VAL A 214 -34.82 -7.70 34.17
C VAL A 214 -34.70 -8.49 35.48
N GLY A 215 -34.24 -9.75 35.42
CA GLY A 215 -34.12 -10.64 36.57
C GLY A 215 -32.99 -10.29 37.57
N SER A 216 -31.97 -9.56 37.13
CA SER A 216 -30.73 -9.34 37.90
C SER A 216 -30.65 -7.96 38.56
N ASN A 217 -31.06 -6.88 37.89
CA ASN A 217 -31.01 -5.51 38.45
C ASN A 217 -32.08 -4.54 37.92
N GLY A 218 -33.04 -5.00 37.11
CA GLY A 218 -34.15 -4.15 36.63
C GLY A 218 -33.72 -2.92 35.81
N SER A 219 -32.47 -2.82 35.35
CA SER A 219 -31.99 -1.66 34.60
C SER A 219 -32.28 -1.82 33.10
N GLN A 220 -32.81 -0.75 32.49
CA GLN A 220 -33.07 -0.67 31.05
C GLN A 220 -31.80 -0.71 30.18
N SER A 221 -30.63 -0.55 30.81
CA SER A 221 -29.32 -0.60 30.13
C SER A 221 -29.07 -1.92 29.39
N GLY A 222 -29.68 -3.03 29.83
CA GLY A 222 -29.48 -4.34 29.21
C GLY A 222 -29.92 -4.41 27.74
N LEU A 223 -31.08 -3.83 27.38
CA LEU A 223 -31.58 -3.83 26.00
C LEU A 223 -30.63 -3.07 25.07
N THR A 224 -30.33 -1.83 25.45
CA THR A 224 -29.50 -0.94 24.67
C THR A 224 -28.11 -1.52 24.50
N SER A 225 -27.49 -2.04 25.58
CA SER A 225 -26.16 -2.66 25.50
C SER A 225 -26.14 -3.94 24.65
N SER A 226 -27.15 -4.81 24.74
CA SER A 226 -27.23 -6.01 23.89
C SER A 226 -27.43 -5.65 22.42
N PHE A 227 -28.28 -4.67 22.12
CA PHE A 227 -28.50 -4.22 20.75
C PHE A 227 -27.28 -3.50 20.16
N GLU A 228 -26.59 -2.68 20.96
CA GLU A 228 -25.32 -2.07 20.58
C GLU A 228 -24.24 -3.11 20.26
N ALA A 229 -24.19 -4.21 21.01
CA ALA A 229 -23.29 -5.33 20.72
C ALA A 229 -23.62 -6.00 19.38
N PHE A 230 -24.90 -6.29 19.12
CA PHE A 230 -25.37 -6.80 17.83
C PHE A 230 -25.01 -5.86 16.67
N CYS A 231 -25.28 -4.56 16.83
CA CYS A 231 -24.92 -3.52 15.87
C CYS A 231 -23.40 -3.42 15.60
N ARG A 232 -22.57 -3.77 16.58
CA ARG A 232 -21.11 -3.85 16.41
C ARG A 232 -20.72 -5.06 15.56
N LEU A 233 -21.29 -6.23 15.83
CA LEU A 233 -21.07 -7.45 15.04
C LEU A 233 -21.44 -7.24 13.57
N VAL A 234 -22.62 -6.68 13.29
CA VAL A 234 -23.05 -6.37 11.91
C VAL A 234 -22.09 -5.42 11.21
N LYS A 235 -21.53 -4.43 11.93
CA LYS A 235 -20.52 -3.51 11.39
C LYS A 235 -19.20 -4.21 11.06
N GLU A 236 -18.77 -5.12 11.91
CA GLU A 236 -17.56 -5.93 11.71
C GLU A 236 -17.74 -6.84 10.49
N ASP A 237 -18.83 -7.61 10.43
CA ASP A 237 -19.17 -8.47 9.29
C ASP A 237 -19.27 -7.71 7.97
N HIS A 238 -19.95 -6.53 7.97
CA HIS A 238 -20.03 -5.67 6.79
C HIS A 238 -18.64 -5.23 6.32
N SER A 239 -17.79 -4.81 7.27
CA SER A 239 -16.43 -4.39 6.97
C SER A 239 -15.63 -5.54 6.36
N ASP A 240 -15.73 -6.74 6.92
CA ASP A 240 -14.99 -7.93 6.48
C ASP A 240 -15.41 -8.39 5.08
N VAL A 241 -16.72 -8.45 4.82
CA VAL A 241 -17.24 -8.83 3.49
C VAL A 241 -16.83 -7.81 2.43
N MET A 242 -16.92 -6.51 2.73
CA MET A 242 -16.49 -5.45 1.81
C MET A 242 -14.97 -5.45 1.58
N GLN A 243 -14.20 -5.75 2.63
CA GLN A 243 -12.75 -5.82 2.54
C GLN A 243 -12.30 -7.03 1.73
N SER A 244 -12.87 -8.20 1.98
CA SER A 244 -12.62 -9.44 1.22
C SER A 244 -12.88 -9.25 -0.28
N GLN A 245 -13.98 -8.61 -0.66
CA GLN A 245 -14.28 -8.32 -2.06
C GLN A 245 -13.31 -7.28 -2.66
N THR A 246 -12.90 -6.27 -1.88
CA THR A 246 -11.86 -5.31 -2.30
C THR A 246 -10.55 -6.02 -2.59
N ASP A 247 -10.13 -6.94 -1.72
CA ASP A 247 -8.88 -7.68 -1.85
C ASP A 247 -8.94 -8.68 -3.02
N ASN A 248 -10.08 -9.31 -3.27
CA ASN A 248 -10.29 -10.15 -4.45
C ASN A 248 -10.11 -9.36 -5.77
N LEU A 249 -10.77 -8.21 -5.88
CA LEU A 249 -10.68 -7.36 -7.08
C LEU A 249 -9.26 -6.81 -7.27
N ARG A 250 -8.59 -6.40 -6.18
CA ARG A 250 -7.19 -5.96 -6.21
C ARG A 250 -6.27 -7.10 -6.67
N GLY A 251 -6.43 -8.31 -6.12
CA GLY A 251 -5.64 -9.48 -6.51
C GLY A 251 -5.78 -9.81 -7.99
N ARG A 252 -7.00 -9.74 -8.54
CA ARG A 252 -7.25 -9.93 -9.98
C ARG A 252 -6.56 -8.87 -10.83
N LEU A 253 -6.64 -7.60 -10.44
CA LEU A 253 -5.96 -6.50 -11.15
C LEU A 253 -4.45 -6.72 -11.16
N SER A 254 -3.84 -7.01 -10.01
CA SER A 254 -2.40 -7.26 -9.90
C SER A 254 -1.93 -8.46 -10.73
N SER A 255 -2.74 -9.52 -10.81
CA SER A 255 -2.44 -10.67 -11.67
C SER A 255 -2.41 -10.30 -13.15
N LEU A 256 -3.39 -9.51 -13.61
CA LEU A 256 -3.45 -9.06 -15.01
C LEU A 256 -2.29 -8.10 -15.35
N GLU A 257 -1.94 -7.19 -14.43
CA GLU A 257 -0.80 -6.29 -14.59
C GLU A 257 0.53 -7.05 -14.66
N TYR A 258 0.69 -8.09 -13.85
CA TYR A 258 1.87 -8.96 -13.88
C TYR A 258 1.97 -9.70 -15.23
N GLU A 259 0.86 -10.27 -15.70
CA GLU A 259 0.81 -10.95 -16.99
C GLU A 259 1.13 -10.01 -18.16
N ALA A 260 0.63 -8.77 -18.11
CA ALA A 260 0.93 -7.77 -19.14
C ALA A 260 2.42 -7.41 -19.17
N LYS A 261 3.04 -7.21 -18.01
CA LYS A 261 4.49 -6.97 -17.93
C LYS A 261 5.30 -8.15 -18.47
N ARG A 262 4.89 -9.38 -18.17
CA ARG A 262 5.53 -10.60 -18.68
C ARG A 262 5.46 -10.66 -20.21
N LEU A 263 4.27 -10.48 -20.80
CA LEU A 263 4.10 -10.53 -22.25
C LEU A 263 4.84 -9.40 -22.97
N GLN A 264 4.84 -8.19 -22.41
CA GLN A 264 5.64 -7.08 -22.95
C GLN A 264 7.14 -7.39 -22.94
N HIS A 265 7.62 -8.00 -21.85
CA HIS A 265 9.01 -8.42 -21.75
C HIS A 265 9.36 -9.50 -22.79
N GLU A 266 8.52 -10.54 -22.94
CA GLU A 266 8.71 -11.60 -23.93
C GLU A 266 8.70 -11.06 -25.37
N ALA A 267 7.80 -10.11 -25.67
CA ALA A 267 7.75 -9.44 -26.96
C ALA A 267 9.04 -8.63 -27.23
N ALA A 268 9.52 -7.87 -26.24
CA ALA A 268 10.76 -7.11 -26.36
C ALA A 268 11.97 -8.04 -26.58
N VAL A 269 12.08 -9.14 -25.82
CA VAL A 269 13.15 -10.15 -26.00
C VAL A 269 13.11 -10.71 -27.42
N THR A 270 11.93 -11.07 -27.92
CA THR A 270 11.75 -11.63 -29.25
C THR A 270 12.17 -10.63 -30.34
N GLN A 271 11.68 -9.39 -30.26
CA GLN A 271 12.02 -8.33 -31.20
C GLN A 271 13.52 -8.04 -31.23
N ARG A 272 14.16 -7.96 -30.06
CA ARG A 272 15.60 -7.65 -29.95
C ARG A 272 16.48 -8.79 -30.44
N ARG A 273 16.08 -10.04 -30.21
CA ARG A 273 16.78 -11.22 -30.77
C ARG A 273 16.69 -11.21 -32.29
N ALA A 274 15.54 -10.88 -32.86
CA ALA A 274 15.38 -10.75 -34.31
C ALA A 274 16.26 -9.62 -34.87
N ALA A 275 16.25 -8.43 -34.24
CA ALA A 275 17.09 -7.30 -34.65
C ALA A 275 18.59 -7.62 -34.57
N VAL A 276 19.04 -8.32 -33.52
CA VAL A 276 20.44 -8.76 -33.41
C VAL A 276 20.78 -9.81 -34.46
N ALA A 277 19.90 -10.76 -34.75
CA ALA A 277 20.15 -11.76 -35.79
C ALA A 277 20.28 -11.12 -37.19
N GLU A 278 19.55 -10.03 -37.45
CA GLU A 278 19.64 -9.26 -38.69
C GLU A 278 20.90 -8.39 -38.77
N LEU A 279 21.26 -7.72 -37.67
CA LEU A 279 22.36 -6.74 -37.65
C LEU A 279 23.73 -7.36 -37.36
N LEU A 280 23.77 -8.48 -36.63
CA LEU A 280 24.97 -9.17 -36.18
C LEU A 280 24.98 -10.61 -36.67
N ASP A 281 25.26 -10.80 -37.96
CA ASP A 281 25.34 -12.14 -38.55
C ASP A 281 26.31 -13.04 -37.75
N GLY A 282 25.85 -14.24 -37.39
CA GLY A 282 26.62 -15.19 -36.60
C GLY A 282 26.82 -14.85 -35.11
N TYR A 283 26.23 -13.79 -34.56
CA TYR A 283 26.34 -13.49 -33.13
C TYR A 283 25.78 -14.64 -32.28
N ARG A 284 26.63 -15.19 -31.41
CA ARG A 284 26.23 -16.15 -30.38
C ARG A 284 26.32 -15.47 -29.03
N LYS A 285 25.21 -15.47 -28.30
CA LYS A 285 25.16 -15.02 -26.92
C LYS A 285 26.20 -15.82 -26.10
N PRO A 286 27.13 -15.16 -25.38
CA PRO A 286 28.08 -15.84 -24.52
C PRO A 286 27.38 -16.72 -23.47
N PRO A 287 27.90 -17.92 -23.15
CA PRO A 287 27.37 -18.74 -22.08
C PRO A 287 27.56 -18.07 -20.71
N LEU A 288 26.75 -18.44 -19.72
CA LEU A 288 26.76 -17.82 -18.39
C LEU A 288 28.15 -17.78 -17.72
N ARG A 289 28.96 -18.83 -17.91
CA ARG A 289 30.35 -18.88 -17.39
C ARG A 289 31.22 -17.76 -17.95
N GLU A 290 31.05 -17.45 -19.23
CA GLU A 290 31.79 -16.36 -19.89
C GLU A 290 31.28 -14.99 -19.43
N VAL A 291 29.96 -14.81 -19.30
CA VAL A 291 29.37 -13.57 -18.74
C VAL A 291 29.92 -13.29 -17.33
N LYS A 292 30.02 -14.33 -16.48
CA LYS A 292 30.62 -14.20 -15.13
C LYS A 292 32.10 -13.81 -15.20
N ARG A 293 32.88 -14.41 -16.11
CA ARG A 293 34.29 -14.06 -16.34
C ARG A 293 34.43 -12.60 -16.78
N MET A 294 33.69 -12.19 -17.81
CA MET A 294 33.68 -10.81 -18.32
C MET A 294 33.29 -9.79 -17.23
N THR A 295 32.33 -10.14 -16.37
CA THR A 295 31.91 -9.27 -15.25
C THR A 295 33.04 -9.09 -14.23
N ALA A 296 33.73 -10.19 -13.85
CA ALA A 296 34.86 -10.14 -12.94
C ALA A 296 36.05 -9.37 -13.55
N GLU A 297 36.31 -9.60 -14.83
CA GLU A 297 37.36 -8.94 -15.60
C GLU A 297 37.12 -7.43 -15.70
N LEU A 298 35.91 -6.99 -16.05
CA LEU A 298 35.54 -5.57 -16.07
C LEU A 298 35.75 -4.93 -14.69
N LYS A 299 35.39 -5.62 -13.61
CA LYS A 299 35.60 -5.12 -12.24
C LYS A 299 37.07 -4.90 -11.91
N VAL A 300 37.95 -5.81 -12.35
CA VAL A 300 39.40 -5.68 -12.19
C VAL A 300 39.95 -4.54 -13.04
N LEU A 301 39.57 -4.48 -14.33
CA LEU A 301 39.99 -3.43 -15.25
C LEU A 301 39.55 -2.03 -14.82
N LYS A 302 38.42 -1.90 -14.11
CA LYS A 302 37.98 -0.63 -13.53
C LYS A 302 38.70 -0.26 -12.22
N GLY A 303 39.45 -1.18 -11.61
CA GLY A 303 40.17 -0.93 -10.35
C GLY A 303 39.23 -0.58 -9.19
N GLY A 304 38.04 -1.19 -9.12
CA GLY A 304 37.01 -0.80 -8.16
C GLY A 304 36.41 0.57 -8.47
N GLN A 305 36.56 1.54 -7.55
CA GLN A 305 36.11 2.92 -7.76
C GLN A 305 37.14 3.79 -8.52
N ALA A 306 38.35 3.27 -8.78
CA ALA A 306 39.44 4.08 -9.31
C ALA A 306 39.12 4.65 -10.70
N PHE A 307 38.53 3.86 -11.62
CA PHE A 307 38.10 4.36 -12.92
C PHE A 307 37.13 5.53 -12.79
N ASP A 308 36.12 5.42 -11.93
CA ASP A 308 35.10 6.44 -11.73
C ASP A 308 35.70 7.72 -11.14
N ILE A 309 36.63 7.57 -10.19
CA ILE A 309 37.35 8.69 -9.59
C ILE A 309 38.25 9.38 -10.61
N VAL A 310 39.01 8.64 -11.41
CA VAL A 310 39.81 9.19 -12.51
C VAL A 310 38.92 9.94 -13.50
N TRP A 311 37.79 9.35 -13.91
CA TRP A 311 36.84 9.97 -14.82
C TRP A 311 36.30 11.32 -14.29
N SER A 312 36.02 11.42 -12.98
CA SER A 312 35.50 12.65 -12.35
C SER A 312 36.47 13.86 -12.32
N THR A 313 37.70 13.68 -12.81
CA THR A 313 38.70 14.75 -12.93
C THR A 313 38.85 15.20 -14.38
N ASN A 314 39.16 16.50 -14.59
CA ASN A 314 39.29 17.04 -15.95
C ASN A 314 40.44 16.38 -16.69
N LYS A 315 41.56 16.13 -15.98
CA LYS A 315 42.73 15.46 -16.56
C LYS A 315 42.46 14.00 -16.86
N GLY A 316 41.79 13.28 -15.95
CA GLY A 316 41.46 11.88 -16.13
C GLY A 316 40.45 11.65 -17.24
N CYS A 317 39.33 12.39 -17.26
CA CYS A 317 38.35 12.33 -18.35
C CYS A 317 39.01 12.60 -19.72
N ARG A 318 39.84 13.64 -19.82
CA ARG A 318 40.56 13.96 -21.05
C ARG A 318 41.51 12.84 -21.47
N ALA A 319 42.32 12.32 -20.55
CA ALA A 319 43.26 11.25 -20.85
C ALA A 319 42.54 9.96 -21.30
N LEU A 320 41.47 9.56 -20.62
CA LEU A 320 40.64 8.41 -20.99
C LEU A 320 40.02 8.57 -22.38
N THR A 321 39.55 9.79 -22.67
CA THR A 321 38.99 10.16 -23.97
C THR A 321 40.05 10.13 -25.09
N GLU A 322 41.28 10.58 -24.82
CA GLU A 322 42.41 10.50 -25.76
C GLU A 322 42.87 9.03 -25.95
N MET A 323 42.96 8.26 -24.87
CA MET A 323 43.28 6.83 -24.90
C MET A 323 42.26 6.02 -25.70
N SER A 324 40.95 6.36 -25.62
CA SER A 324 39.89 5.72 -26.42
C SER A 324 40.02 5.95 -27.93
N ARG A 325 40.88 6.90 -28.34
CA ARG A 325 41.26 7.17 -29.73
C ARG A 325 42.60 6.50 -30.11
N GLY A 326 43.16 5.69 -29.23
CA GLY A 326 44.45 5.03 -29.40
C GLY A 326 45.66 5.90 -29.06
N ALA A 327 45.48 7.11 -28.53
CA ALA A 327 46.60 7.98 -28.18
C ALA A 327 47.33 7.47 -26.93
N ARG A 328 48.67 7.48 -26.95
CA ARG A 328 49.48 7.29 -25.73
C ARG A 328 49.39 8.56 -24.88
N SER A 329 48.40 8.62 -24.00
CA SER A 329 48.31 9.67 -22.97
C SER A 329 49.05 9.22 -21.71
N SER A 330 49.93 10.07 -21.16
CA SER A 330 50.50 9.83 -19.83
C SER A 330 49.58 10.42 -18.77
N LEU A 331 48.88 9.56 -18.05
CA LEU A 331 48.05 9.98 -16.92
C LEU A 331 48.87 9.89 -15.63
N SER A 332 49.28 11.04 -15.11
CA SER A 332 49.99 11.08 -13.81
C SER A 332 48.99 10.94 -12.67
N GLY A 333 49.08 9.85 -11.92
CA GLY A 333 48.26 9.65 -10.72
C GLY A 333 48.38 10.79 -9.71
N ASP A 334 49.57 11.41 -9.57
CA ASP A 334 49.75 12.58 -8.71
C ASP A 334 48.94 13.78 -9.18
N THR A 335 48.81 13.99 -10.49
CA THR A 335 47.97 15.06 -11.05
C THR A 335 46.49 14.84 -10.73
N ILE A 336 46.01 13.60 -10.80
CA ILE A 336 44.62 13.26 -10.44
C ILE A 336 44.35 13.56 -8.97
N ILE A 337 45.25 13.11 -8.08
CA ILE A 337 45.13 13.36 -6.64
C ILE A 337 45.18 14.86 -6.34
N SER A 338 46.06 15.62 -6.99
CA SER A 338 46.13 17.07 -6.82
C SER A 338 44.86 17.79 -7.27
N GLU A 339 44.22 17.38 -8.38
CA GLU A 339 42.94 17.98 -8.81
C GLU A 339 41.82 17.74 -7.79
N ILE A 340 41.75 16.52 -7.24
CA ILE A 340 40.75 16.16 -6.22
C ILE A 340 40.99 16.94 -4.93
N LYS A 341 42.24 16.99 -4.44
CA LYS A 341 42.58 17.75 -3.23
C LYS A 341 42.28 19.24 -3.35
N LYS A 342 42.61 19.83 -4.51
CA LYS A 342 42.29 21.23 -4.79
C LYS A 342 40.78 21.52 -4.72
N ARG A 343 39.95 20.54 -5.08
CA ARG A 343 38.49 20.67 -5.12
C ARG A 343 37.82 20.35 -3.78
N HIS A 344 38.31 19.33 -3.08
CA HIS A 344 37.64 18.72 -1.92
C HIS A 344 38.39 18.87 -0.60
N GLY A 345 39.55 19.53 -0.61
CA GLY A 345 40.41 19.71 0.56
C GLY A 345 41.65 18.82 0.53
N ASP A 346 42.75 19.29 1.15
CA ASP A 346 44.02 18.56 1.18
C ASP A 346 43.93 17.21 1.92
N ASP A 347 42.92 17.08 2.77
CA ASP A 347 42.57 15.91 3.56
C ASP A 347 41.60 14.94 2.88
N ALA A 348 41.21 15.19 1.62
CA ALA A 348 40.29 14.34 0.85
C ALA A 348 40.67 12.84 0.77
N PHE A 349 41.95 12.51 1.03
CA PHE A 349 42.48 11.15 1.08
C PHE A 349 43.17 10.83 2.42
N ASN A 350 42.81 11.50 3.52
CA ASN A 350 43.35 11.20 4.85
C ASN A 350 42.55 10.09 5.55
N GLY A 351 43.11 9.54 6.63
CA GLY A 351 42.46 8.51 7.45
C GLY A 351 42.05 7.28 6.64
N GLY A 352 40.77 6.90 6.72
CA GLY A 352 40.21 5.72 6.04
C GLY A 352 40.23 5.78 4.50
N ALA A 353 40.38 6.97 3.89
CA ALA A 353 40.42 7.15 2.45
C ALA A 353 41.84 7.09 1.84
N LYS A 354 42.87 6.88 2.68
CA LYS A 354 44.28 6.85 2.22
C LYS A 354 44.55 5.73 1.24
N ALA A 355 43.96 4.54 1.46
CA ALA A 355 44.09 3.41 0.55
C ALA A 355 43.50 3.72 -0.83
N VAL A 356 42.30 4.34 -0.86
CA VAL A 356 41.62 4.76 -2.10
C VAL A 356 42.50 5.71 -2.92
N GLY A 357 43.16 6.68 -2.27
CA GLY A 357 44.07 7.60 -2.96
C GLY A 357 45.28 6.89 -3.58
N GLN A 358 45.85 5.87 -2.91
CA GLN A 358 46.94 5.06 -3.47
C GLN A 358 46.45 4.20 -4.64
N ASP A 359 45.28 3.58 -4.52
CA ASP A 359 44.68 2.78 -5.57
C ASP A 359 44.42 3.63 -6.83
N VAL A 360 43.85 4.82 -6.67
CA VAL A 360 43.65 5.78 -7.78
C VAL A 360 44.96 6.17 -8.43
N LYS A 361 46.00 6.47 -7.63
CA LYS A 361 47.33 6.85 -8.15
C LYS A 361 47.97 5.73 -8.95
N TYR A 362 47.95 4.50 -8.43
CA TYR A 362 48.48 3.32 -9.10
C TYR A 362 47.69 3.02 -10.38
N TYR A 363 46.36 2.99 -10.27
CA TYR A 363 45.44 2.75 -11.38
C TYR A 363 45.67 3.73 -12.53
N ALA A 364 45.66 5.03 -12.24
CA ALA A 364 45.85 6.08 -13.23
C ALA A 364 47.20 5.95 -13.97
N SER A 365 48.26 5.58 -13.25
CA SER A 365 49.61 5.45 -13.81
C SER A 365 49.81 4.16 -14.61
N ALA A 366 49.04 3.11 -14.30
CA ALA A 366 49.12 1.81 -14.96
C ALA A 366 48.20 1.71 -16.19
N LEU A 367 47.21 2.59 -16.31
CA LEU A 367 46.19 2.52 -17.34
C LEU A 367 46.76 2.76 -18.75
N THR A 368 46.46 1.86 -19.67
CA THR A 368 46.89 1.94 -21.07
C THR A 368 45.70 2.14 -22.04
N PRO A 369 45.95 2.58 -23.29
CA PRO A 369 44.91 2.60 -24.32
C PRO A 369 44.25 1.23 -24.52
N SER A 370 45.03 0.14 -24.43
CA SER A 370 44.49 -1.22 -24.55
C SER A 370 43.51 -1.55 -23.43
N ASP A 371 43.73 -1.06 -22.21
CA ASP A 371 42.81 -1.28 -21.09
C ASP A 371 41.50 -0.52 -21.30
N VAL A 372 41.58 0.72 -21.78
CA VAL A 372 40.40 1.55 -22.08
C VAL A 372 39.55 0.92 -23.19
N ASP A 373 40.18 0.46 -24.27
CA ASP A 373 39.47 -0.26 -25.33
C ASP A 373 38.88 -1.58 -24.83
N HIS A 374 39.57 -2.28 -23.92
CA HIS A 374 39.08 -3.52 -23.34
C HIS A 374 37.86 -3.30 -22.43
N ILE A 375 37.90 -2.26 -21.59
CA ILE A 375 36.75 -1.81 -20.78
C ILE A 375 35.56 -1.50 -21.70
N ALA A 376 35.78 -0.73 -22.77
CA ALA A 376 34.73 -0.39 -23.73
C ALA A 376 34.11 -1.63 -24.39
N SER A 377 34.94 -2.56 -24.85
CA SER A 377 34.50 -3.81 -25.49
C SER A 377 33.74 -4.73 -24.53
N ILE A 378 34.26 -4.96 -23.32
CA ILE A 378 33.60 -5.83 -22.33
C ILE A 378 32.27 -5.20 -21.88
N ASN A 379 32.25 -3.90 -21.59
CA ASN A 379 31.02 -3.22 -21.17
C ASN A 379 29.93 -3.31 -22.25
N HIS A 380 30.29 -3.06 -23.53
CA HIS A 380 29.34 -3.21 -24.63
C HIS A 380 28.85 -4.66 -24.77
N GLY A 381 29.74 -5.66 -24.70
CA GLY A 381 29.37 -7.08 -24.76
C GLY A 381 28.42 -7.52 -23.64
N LEU A 382 28.70 -7.14 -22.39
CA LEU A 382 27.80 -7.39 -21.25
C LEU A 382 26.46 -6.68 -21.41
N SER A 383 26.47 -5.46 -21.94
CA SER A 383 25.25 -4.68 -22.17
C SER A 383 24.39 -5.25 -23.29
N LEU A 384 24.99 -5.75 -24.36
CA LEU A 384 24.30 -6.45 -25.43
C LEU A 384 23.62 -7.73 -24.92
N VAL A 385 24.27 -8.47 -24.02
CA VAL A 385 23.66 -9.63 -23.35
C VAL A 385 22.40 -9.22 -22.58
N ARG A 386 22.48 -8.16 -21.77
CA ARG A 386 21.34 -7.63 -21.02
C ARG A 386 20.22 -7.13 -21.93
N TYR A 387 20.58 -6.44 -23.01
CA TYR A 387 19.65 -5.97 -24.03
C TYR A 387 18.87 -7.15 -24.65
N LEU A 388 19.56 -8.23 -25.02
CA LEU A 388 18.94 -9.47 -25.53
C LEU A 388 18.07 -10.22 -24.51
N GLU A 389 18.29 -9.97 -23.23
CA GLU A 389 17.46 -10.47 -22.12
C GLU A 389 16.30 -9.53 -21.79
N GLY A 390 16.07 -8.48 -22.58
CA GLY A 390 14.93 -7.59 -22.39
C GLY A 390 15.18 -6.46 -21.38
N ALA A 391 16.43 -6.20 -20.98
CA ALA A 391 16.75 -5.07 -20.10
C ALA A 391 16.40 -3.74 -20.78
N PRO A 392 15.71 -2.81 -20.09
CA PRO A 392 15.30 -1.55 -20.71
C PRO A 392 16.52 -0.72 -21.14
N SER A 393 16.37 0.04 -22.22
CA SER A 393 17.33 1.08 -22.58
C SER A 393 17.21 2.24 -21.58
N HIS A 394 18.33 2.90 -21.31
CA HIS A 394 18.38 4.11 -20.50
C HIS A 394 18.21 5.33 -21.40
N THR A 395 17.35 6.26 -21.00
CA THR A 395 17.25 7.57 -21.66
C THR A 395 18.20 8.53 -20.97
N THR A 396 19.17 9.06 -21.71
CA THR A 396 20.17 10.01 -21.22
C THR A 396 20.19 11.24 -22.13
N TYR A 397 20.85 12.30 -21.66
CA TYR A 397 20.85 13.60 -22.31
C TYR A 397 22.26 14.15 -22.43
N ARG A 398 22.51 14.87 -23.53
CA ARG A 398 23.78 15.57 -23.75
C ARG A 398 23.55 16.89 -24.48
N GLN A 399 24.38 17.88 -24.18
CA GLN A 399 24.42 19.13 -24.92
C GLN A 399 25.81 19.30 -25.51
N ALA A 400 25.90 19.64 -26.80
CA ALA A 400 27.16 19.88 -27.50
C ALA A 400 27.02 21.03 -28.51
N MET A 401 28.16 21.53 -28.99
CA MET A 401 28.24 22.54 -30.05
C MET A 401 28.76 21.88 -31.31
N HIS A 402 28.01 22.00 -32.41
CA HIS A 402 28.35 21.36 -33.69
C HIS A 402 28.42 22.37 -34.82
N SER A 403 29.30 22.10 -35.79
CA SER A 403 29.36 22.88 -37.02
C SER A 403 28.11 22.64 -37.88
N SER A 404 27.80 23.59 -38.75
CA SER A 404 26.70 23.44 -39.72
C SER A 404 26.82 22.17 -40.58
N GLY A 405 28.05 21.71 -40.86
CA GLY A 405 28.30 20.46 -41.57
C GLY A 405 27.84 19.21 -40.82
N ILE A 406 28.18 19.10 -39.52
CA ILE A 406 27.72 17.97 -38.68
C ILE A 406 26.20 18.02 -38.51
N ILE A 407 25.63 19.21 -38.34
CA ILE A 407 24.17 19.41 -38.20
C ILE A 407 23.45 19.00 -39.48
N GLY A 408 23.96 19.40 -40.64
CA GLY A 408 23.43 18.98 -41.94
C GLY A 408 23.47 17.46 -42.13
N LEU A 409 24.55 16.82 -41.68
CA LEU A 409 24.69 15.37 -41.70
C LEU A 409 23.68 14.66 -40.78
N LEU A 410 23.55 15.10 -39.52
CA LEU A 410 22.57 14.55 -38.58
C LEU A 410 21.14 14.67 -39.13
N LYS A 411 20.82 15.82 -39.76
CA LYS A 411 19.54 16.03 -40.41
C LYS A 411 19.31 15.07 -41.59
N SER A 412 20.32 14.81 -42.42
CA SER A 412 20.17 13.88 -43.55
C SER A 412 20.05 12.42 -43.12
N MET A 413 20.57 12.06 -41.95
CA MET A 413 20.51 10.69 -41.41
C MET A 413 19.22 10.40 -40.63
N ALA A 414 18.42 11.43 -40.30
CA ALA A 414 17.21 11.26 -39.51
C ALA A 414 16.21 10.34 -40.21
N GLY A 415 15.88 9.21 -39.57
CA GLY A 415 14.93 8.23 -40.08
C GLY A 415 15.43 7.34 -41.23
N THR A 416 16.68 7.49 -41.69
CA THR A 416 17.22 6.68 -42.81
C THR A 416 17.71 5.30 -42.37
N GLY A 417 17.97 5.13 -41.08
CA GLY A 417 18.55 3.90 -40.52
C GLY A 417 20.07 3.84 -40.58
N GLU A 418 20.74 4.87 -41.13
CA GLU A 418 22.20 4.97 -41.08
C GLU A 418 22.72 5.07 -39.64
N VAL A 419 23.90 4.51 -39.42
CA VAL A 419 24.51 4.39 -38.10
C VAL A 419 25.71 5.34 -37.95
N ILE A 420 25.75 6.05 -36.83
CA ILE A 420 26.89 6.85 -36.36
C ILE A 420 27.52 6.18 -35.15
N ARG A 421 28.81 6.41 -34.94
CA ARG A 421 29.47 6.06 -33.68
C ARG A 421 30.19 7.28 -33.11
N PRO A 422 30.28 7.40 -31.78
CA PRO A 422 31.01 8.50 -31.17
C PRO A 422 32.52 8.28 -31.41
N GLU A 423 33.22 9.37 -31.71
CA GLU A 423 34.68 9.35 -31.92
C GLU A 423 35.45 8.95 -30.65
N GLN A 424 34.89 9.32 -29.50
CA GLN A 424 35.49 9.18 -28.18
C GLN A 424 34.40 8.86 -27.15
N PHE A 425 34.78 8.64 -25.90
CA PHE A 425 33.80 8.44 -24.83
C PHE A 425 32.86 9.65 -24.73
N MET A 426 31.56 9.36 -24.75
CA MET A 426 30.49 10.35 -24.75
C MET A 426 29.81 10.37 -23.38
N ALA A 427 30.09 11.40 -22.60
CA ALA A 427 29.44 11.66 -21.32
C ALA A 427 28.00 12.15 -21.52
N THR A 428 27.08 11.61 -20.74
CA THR A 428 25.65 11.93 -20.78
C THR A 428 25.08 12.00 -19.36
N ALA A 429 24.05 12.80 -19.17
CA ALA A 429 23.33 12.95 -17.91
C ALA A 429 22.02 12.16 -17.91
N ASP A 430 21.60 11.68 -16.74
CA ASP A 430 20.32 10.97 -16.57
C ASP A 430 19.11 11.93 -16.73
N ARG A 431 19.31 13.23 -16.48
CA ARG A 431 18.26 14.26 -16.57
C ARG A 431 18.64 15.35 -17.54
N ARG A 432 17.64 15.88 -18.25
CA ARG A 432 17.85 16.96 -19.22
C ARG A 432 18.36 18.23 -18.54
N GLU A 433 17.85 18.54 -17.35
CA GLU A 433 18.17 19.74 -16.60
C GLU A 433 19.64 19.76 -16.16
N ASP A 434 20.23 18.59 -15.90
CA ASP A 434 21.63 18.48 -15.51
C ASP A 434 22.59 18.86 -16.65
N THR A 435 22.15 18.72 -17.91
CA THR A 435 22.94 19.18 -19.08
C THR A 435 23.06 20.71 -19.15
N LEU A 436 22.18 21.45 -18.47
CA LEU A 436 22.19 22.92 -18.46
C LEU A 436 23.20 23.49 -17.46
N LYS A 437 23.67 22.67 -16.49
CA LYS A 437 24.68 23.07 -15.50
C LYS A 437 26.06 23.25 -16.10
N TYR A 438 26.29 22.68 -17.29
CA TYR A 438 27.52 22.82 -18.07
C TYR A 438 27.19 23.51 -19.40
N PRO A 439 26.95 24.83 -19.39
CA PRO A 439 26.67 25.56 -20.61
C PRO A 439 27.89 25.44 -21.52
N VAL A 440 27.67 24.93 -22.74
CA VAL A 440 28.68 25.00 -23.79
C VAL A 440 28.81 26.47 -24.21
N SER A 441 30.02 27.01 -24.08
CA SER A 441 30.32 28.38 -24.50
C SER A 441 30.05 28.55 -25.99
N SER A 442 29.31 29.59 -26.37
CA SER A 442 29.05 29.92 -27.77
C SER A 442 30.35 30.37 -28.43
N TYR A 443 30.91 29.53 -29.30
CA TYR A 443 32.00 29.92 -30.20
C TYR A 443 31.41 30.26 -31.57
N GLY A 444 31.92 31.32 -32.21
CA GLY A 444 31.46 31.72 -33.54
C GLY A 444 31.56 30.56 -34.53
N GLY A 445 30.46 30.25 -35.24
CA GLY A 445 30.40 29.21 -36.25
C GLY A 445 29.96 27.81 -35.76
N LEU A 446 29.60 27.65 -34.49
CA LEU A 446 28.99 26.42 -33.96
C LEU A 446 27.59 26.71 -33.42
N ASP A 447 26.66 25.78 -33.64
CA ASP A 447 25.31 25.84 -33.08
C ASP A 447 25.11 24.81 -31.98
N LYS A 448 24.23 25.15 -31.04
CA LYS A 448 23.87 24.28 -29.92
C LYS A 448 22.97 23.14 -30.37
N VAL A 449 23.36 21.92 -30.00
CA VAL A 449 22.61 20.69 -30.22
C VAL A 449 22.33 20.00 -28.88
N GLN A 450 21.07 19.61 -28.68
CA GLN A 450 20.61 18.82 -27.53
C GLN A 450 20.26 17.42 -27.98
N PHE A 451 20.97 16.44 -27.44
CA PHE A 451 20.74 15.03 -27.68
C PHE A 451 19.88 14.42 -26.58
N LYS A 452 18.90 13.63 -26.99
CA LYS A 452 18.20 12.67 -26.15
C LYS A 452 18.53 11.28 -26.68
N ILE A 453 19.16 10.46 -25.86
CA ILE A 453 19.79 9.21 -26.27
C ILE A 453 19.07 8.07 -25.55
N SER A 454 18.47 7.16 -26.30
CA SER A 454 17.97 5.89 -25.79
C SER A 454 19.03 4.81 -26.05
N GLY A 455 19.79 4.43 -25.02
CA GLY A 455 20.90 3.48 -25.20
C GLY A 455 20.94 2.38 -24.14
N PHE A 456 21.46 1.21 -24.52
CA PHE A 456 21.56 0.03 -23.67
C PHE A 456 22.96 -0.20 -23.10
N SER A 457 24.00 0.44 -23.66
CA SER A 457 25.40 0.20 -23.29
C SER A 457 26.06 1.31 -22.47
N GLY A 458 25.31 2.31 -22.05
CA GLY A 458 25.83 3.39 -21.20
C GLY A 458 26.42 2.83 -19.91
N MET A 459 27.69 3.09 -19.66
CA MET A 459 28.37 2.71 -18.43
C MET A 459 28.11 3.77 -17.37
N TRP A 460 27.47 3.38 -16.27
CA TRP A 460 27.27 4.26 -15.12
C TRP A 460 28.58 4.53 -14.40
N VAL A 461 28.85 5.81 -14.12
CA VAL A 461 30.04 6.28 -13.40
C VAL A 461 29.61 7.24 -12.31
N ASN A 462 30.04 6.94 -11.08
CA ASN A 462 29.65 7.72 -9.91
C ASN A 462 30.80 7.81 -8.91
N SER A 463 31.54 8.91 -8.99
CA SER A 463 32.65 9.20 -8.07
C SER A 463 32.14 9.96 -6.85
N PRO A 464 32.63 9.63 -5.63
CA PRO A 464 32.39 10.47 -4.46
C PRO A 464 33.05 11.84 -4.56
N TYR A 465 33.92 12.07 -5.55
CA TYR A 465 34.65 13.31 -5.78
C TYR A 465 34.14 14.11 -7.00
N ASN A 466 32.92 13.86 -7.47
CA ASN A 466 32.22 14.73 -8.42
C ASN A 466 32.14 16.17 -7.90
N TYR A 467 31.97 17.19 -8.77
CA TYR A 467 31.77 18.54 -8.24
C TYR A 467 30.42 18.64 -7.50
N ALA A 468 30.34 19.57 -6.56
CA ALA A 468 29.11 19.81 -5.82
C ALA A 468 27.96 20.18 -6.77
N GLY A 469 26.88 19.40 -6.74
CA GLY A 469 25.70 19.59 -7.61
C GLY A 469 25.74 18.83 -8.93
N GLU A 470 26.83 18.13 -9.23
CA GLU A 470 26.92 17.18 -10.33
C GLU A 470 26.32 15.84 -9.93
N GLY A 471 25.43 15.32 -10.78
CA GLY A 471 24.86 13.98 -10.62
C GLY A 471 25.81 12.89 -11.15
N PRO A 472 25.41 11.62 -11.02
CA PRO A 472 26.09 10.54 -11.73
C PRO A 472 25.97 10.69 -13.25
N GLU A 473 26.93 10.13 -13.97
CA GLU A 473 26.99 10.18 -15.44
C GLU A 473 26.85 8.79 -16.06
N TYR A 474 26.39 8.77 -17.30
CA TYR A 474 26.47 7.62 -18.19
C TYR A 474 27.46 7.90 -19.31
N ILE A 475 28.38 6.96 -19.55
CA ILE A 475 29.38 7.06 -20.60
C ILE A 475 29.06 6.04 -21.68
N TYR A 476 28.81 6.50 -22.90
CA TYR A 476 28.81 5.65 -24.09
C TYR A 476 30.22 5.62 -24.68
N THR A 477 30.67 4.45 -25.11
CA THR A 477 32.04 4.28 -25.60
C THR A 477 32.08 4.32 -27.12
N ASN A 478 33.29 4.32 -27.70
CA ASN A 478 33.51 4.16 -29.13
C ASN A 478 32.99 2.82 -29.70
N SER A 479 32.59 1.88 -28.85
CA SER A 479 31.90 0.62 -29.20
C SER A 479 30.39 0.78 -29.37
N SER A 480 29.81 1.92 -29.00
CA SER A 480 28.38 2.20 -29.18
C SER A 480 28.07 2.65 -30.60
N ALA A 481 26.89 2.29 -31.09
CA ALA A 481 26.39 2.64 -32.41
C ALA A 481 24.98 3.23 -32.28
N PHE A 482 24.74 4.37 -32.91
CA PHE A 482 23.46 5.09 -32.80
C PHE A 482 22.86 5.32 -34.18
N ARG A 483 21.52 5.27 -34.26
CA ARG A 483 20.76 5.82 -35.39
C ARG A 483 20.17 7.16 -34.99
N VAL A 484 20.05 8.05 -35.95
CA VAL A 484 19.31 9.31 -35.76
C VAL A 484 17.83 9.04 -35.96
N VAL A 485 17.07 9.04 -34.87
CA VAL A 485 15.63 8.78 -34.88
C VAL A 485 14.86 10.01 -35.35
N SER A 486 15.21 11.18 -34.80
CA SER A 486 14.55 12.43 -35.15
C SER A 486 15.52 13.60 -35.08
N PHE A 487 15.23 14.63 -35.87
CA PHE A 487 15.96 15.88 -35.92
C PHE A 487 14.96 17.03 -36.03
N THR A 488 14.96 17.93 -35.06
CA THR A 488 14.07 19.09 -35.03
C THR A 488 14.82 20.35 -34.55
N MET A 489 14.22 21.51 -34.76
CA MET A 489 14.73 22.78 -34.24
C MET A 489 13.68 23.36 -33.28
N GLY A 490 14.08 23.70 -32.05
CA GLY A 490 13.16 24.21 -31.04
C GLY A 490 13.88 24.97 -29.93
N ASN A 491 13.28 26.06 -29.44
CA ASN A 491 13.81 26.89 -28.35
C ASN A 491 15.28 27.36 -28.57
N GLY A 492 15.62 27.76 -29.79
CA GLY A 492 16.97 28.27 -30.12
C GLY A 492 18.07 27.21 -30.15
N ALA A 493 17.73 25.92 -30.24
CA ALA A 493 18.70 24.83 -30.38
C ALA A 493 18.17 23.71 -31.29
N TYR A 494 19.09 22.93 -31.87
CA TYR A 494 18.73 21.69 -32.54
C TYR A 494 18.47 20.60 -31.51
N GLN A 495 17.45 19.79 -31.73
CA GLN A 495 17.09 18.64 -30.90
C GLN A 495 17.23 17.37 -31.73
N VAL A 496 18.06 16.45 -31.25
CA VAL A 496 18.39 15.21 -31.95
C VAL A 496 18.08 14.04 -31.03
N GLU A 497 17.26 13.11 -31.50
CA GLU A 497 17.04 11.85 -30.79
C GLU A 497 17.90 10.75 -31.40
N LEU A 498 18.67 10.08 -30.53
CA LEU A 498 19.52 8.95 -30.89
C LEU A 498 18.98 7.68 -30.26
N GLU A 499 18.98 6.58 -31.01
CA GLU A 499 18.72 5.24 -30.48
C GLU A 499 19.94 4.37 -30.70
N GLU A 500 20.45 3.78 -29.62
CA GLU A 500 21.55 2.83 -29.71
C GLU A 500 21.07 1.53 -30.33
N VAL A 501 21.81 1.04 -31.32
CA VAL A 501 21.54 -0.20 -32.02
C VAL A 501 22.71 -1.17 -31.87
N PRO A 502 22.46 -2.47 -31.79
CA PRO A 502 23.53 -3.47 -31.87
C PRO A 502 24.29 -3.33 -33.19
N ALA A 503 25.63 -3.28 -33.13
CA ALA A 503 26.49 -3.21 -34.31
C ALA A 503 27.68 -4.18 -34.19
N SER A 504 28.05 -4.84 -35.30
CA SER A 504 29.20 -5.74 -35.34
C SER A 504 30.48 -4.92 -35.34
N LYS A 505 31.65 -5.55 -35.16
CA LYS A 505 32.93 -4.82 -35.26
C LYS A 505 33.12 -4.21 -36.65
N GLU A 506 32.66 -4.90 -37.70
CA GLU A 506 32.69 -4.47 -39.10
C GLU A 506 31.68 -3.35 -39.37
N ALA A 507 30.49 -3.42 -38.77
CA ALA A 507 29.52 -2.33 -38.85
C ALA A 507 30.01 -1.08 -38.11
N LEU A 508 30.66 -1.24 -36.94
CA LEU A 508 31.29 -0.14 -36.20
C LEU A 508 32.47 0.47 -36.97
N SER A 509 33.28 -0.33 -37.65
CA SER A 509 34.41 0.19 -38.44
C SER A 509 33.96 0.95 -39.68
N SER A 510 32.80 0.61 -40.24
CA SER A 510 32.18 1.30 -41.39
C SER A 510 31.22 2.44 -40.99
N ALA A 511 30.82 2.53 -39.72
CA ALA A 511 29.95 3.60 -39.22
C ALA A 511 30.63 4.97 -39.33
N ARG A 512 29.81 6.01 -39.59
CA ARG A 512 30.29 7.39 -39.61
C ARG A 512 30.75 7.79 -38.21
N VAL A 513 31.99 8.23 -38.09
CA VAL A 513 32.57 8.70 -36.82
C VAL A 513 32.23 10.16 -36.65
N LEU A 514 31.56 10.50 -35.54
CA LEU A 514 31.23 11.88 -35.21
C LEU A 514 31.70 12.20 -33.78
N GLY A 515 32.29 13.38 -33.59
CA GLY A 515 32.41 13.94 -32.25
C GLY A 515 31.01 14.33 -31.80
N LEU A 516 30.39 13.56 -30.89
CA LEU A 516 29.03 13.77 -30.38
C LEU A 516 29.02 14.47 -29.03
#